data_AF-A0AAV4E9Y3-F1
#
_entry.id   AF-A0AAV4E9Y3-F1
#
_cell.length_a   1.000
_cell.length_b   1.000
_cell.length_c   1.000
_cell.angle_alpha   90.00
_cell.angle_beta   90.00
_cell.angle_gamma   90.00
#
_symmetry.space_group_name_H-M   'P 1'
#
loop_
_entity.id
_entity.type
_entity.pdbx_description
1 polymer ?
#
loop_
_entity_poly.entity_id
_entity_poly.type
_entity_poly.pdbx_seq_one_letter_code
_entity_poly.pdbx_strand_id
1 'polypeptide(L)'
;MKMMNHGRAAGPDGITIEALIALGDWGISQITDLLNIIYDNGEIPEEMCKSVFIMLPKKEGATECSLHRPISLMSDLTKLLLRINTTNYAKILNSIDIDGKDLSVVRNLYWDQAAATRIDDKISEYIPIKRGVRQGCVLSPDFFNIYSEMILRNIYDLKGIRIDGVNINNLHYADDTVLLAKSVSELQAILNVVTDARMETGLDLNAKKTECMTTSKNADPLTCNLTSKGEKNKQVSSFKYWGYTISSNGKCLPEVKRRIAIAEEAFFRMRPIIKSNTISLDLKVRLTKTYVWSILIMYGCERWTLDKETIRRIEAAEMWFLRRILKISWAERTSNEEVLRRAGIKKEAVHIVRKRQLSFVGHIYIYRKDDLERLALTGRVQGKRDRVTFLQSLNQGKRDSGRQRVTFLHSLNQGVTQGTRSKTEFLRLADDREECRLMTADVCNRPGN
;
A
#
# COMPACT_ATOMS: atom_id res chain seq x y z
N MET A 1 16.27 -21.97 4.04
CA MET A 1 15.93 -21.67 5.45
C MET A 1 16.19 -20.22 5.87
N LYS A 2 17.37 -19.62 5.62
CA LYS A 2 17.67 -18.21 6.02
C LYS A 2 16.70 -17.14 5.49
N MET A 3 15.99 -17.40 4.39
CA MET A 3 14.99 -16.48 3.82
C MET A 3 13.58 -16.67 4.40
N MET A 4 13.38 -17.64 5.29
CA MET A 4 12.09 -17.84 5.96
C MET A 4 11.96 -16.91 7.16
N ASN A 5 10.75 -16.44 7.43
CA ASN A 5 10.49 -15.54 8.53
C ASN A 5 10.46 -16.31 9.85
N HIS A 6 11.20 -15.82 10.86
CA HIS A 6 11.18 -16.33 12.22
C HIS A 6 9.93 -15.90 13.02
N GLY A 7 9.60 -16.63 14.07
CA GLY A 7 8.50 -16.33 15.01
C GLY A 7 7.12 -16.54 14.41
N ARG A 8 6.98 -17.51 13.49
CA ARG A 8 5.70 -17.84 12.84
C ARG A 8 5.05 -19.06 13.50
N ALA A 9 3.72 -19.14 13.42
CA ALA A 9 2.98 -20.29 13.91
C ALA A 9 3.26 -21.52 13.04
N ALA A 10 3.42 -22.67 13.69
CA ALA A 10 3.61 -23.97 13.04
C ALA A 10 2.39 -24.40 12.22
N GLY A 11 2.63 -25.31 11.28
CA GLY A 11 1.57 -25.98 10.54
C GLY A 11 0.84 -27.05 11.36
N PRO A 12 0.04 -27.90 10.69
CA PRO A 12 -0.66 -29.03 11.33
C PRO A 12 0.29 -30.05 11.96
N ASP A 13 1.53 -30.10 11.50
CA ASP A 13 2.63 -30.94 11.98
C ASP A 13 3.25 -30.45 13.30
N GLY A 14 2.96 -29.22 13.73
CA GLY A 14 3.50 -28.65 14.96
C GLY A 14 5.00 -28.30 14.90
N ILE A 15 5.63 -28.46 13.74
CA ILE A 15 7.06 -28.17 13.55
C ILE A 15 7.22 -26.72 13.10
N THR A 16 8.06 -25.97 13.82
CA THR A 16 8.42 -24.59 13.45
C THR A 16 9.73 -24.54 12.66
N ILE A 17 9.93 -23.45 11.91
CA ILE A 17 11.19 -23.19 11.23
C ILE A 17 12.39 -23.11 12.19
N GLU A 18 12.19 -22.62 13.42
CA GLU A 18 13.25 -22.61 14.44
C GLU A 18 13.65 -24.03 14.84
N ALA A 19 12.70 -24.94 14.97
CA ALA A 19 12.99 -26.35 15.25
C ALA A 19 13.77 -26.98 14.10
N LEU A 20 13.43 -26.68 12.84
CA LEU A 20 14.17 -27.17 11.68
C LEU A 20 15.61 -26.63 11.63
N ILE A 21 15.81 -25.36 11.99
CA ILE A 21 17.14 -24.74 12.04
C ILE A 21 17.98 -25.32 13.19
N ALA A 22 17.35 -25.66 14.31
CA ALA A 22 18.04 -26.24 15.47
C ALA A 22 18.65 -27.64 15.18
N LEU A 23 18.17 -28.33 14.14
CA LEU A 23 18.72 -29.64 13.72
C LEU A 23 20.12 -29.54 13.07
N GLY A 24 20.61 -28.33 12.77
CA GLY A 24 21.94 -28.10 12.22
C GLY A 24 22.16 -28.75 10.85
N ASP A 25 23.44 -29.00 10.51
CA ASP A 25 23.83 -29.51 9.18
C ASP A 25 23.25 -30.89 8.88
N TRP A 26 23.09 -31.74 9.90
CA TRP A 26 22.45 -33.04 9.76
C TRP A 26 21.00 -32.90 9.30
N GLY A 27 20.21 -32.05 9.97
CA GLY A 27 18.81 -31.81 9.60
C GLY A 27 18.67 -31.20 8.21
N ILE A 28 19.58 -30.29 7.83
CA ILE A 28 19.60 -29.71 6.49
C ILE A 28 19.83 -30.80 5.44
N SER A 29 20.78 -31.72 5.63
CA SER A 29 21.02 -32.83 4.71
C SER A 29 19.77 -33.69 4.53
N GLN A 30 19.14 -34.10 5.63
CA GLN A 30 17.95 -34.96 5.58
C GLN A 30 16.77 -34.27 4.89
N ILE A 31 16.56 -32.98 5.15
CA ILE A 31 15.51 -32.20 4.50
C ILE A 31 15.82 -32.03 3.01
N THR A 32 17.08 -31.80 2.64
CA THR A 32 17.48 -31.71 1.23
C THR A 32 17.24 -33.04 0.51
N ASP A 33 17.61 -34.16 1.11
CA ASP A 33 17.39 -35.49 0.53
C ASP A 33 15.89 -35.75 0.32
N LEU A 34 15.05 -35.46 1.33
CA LEU A 34 13.60 -35.56 1.23
C LEU A 34 13.03 -34.68 0.10
N LEU A 35 13.47 -33.43 0.00
CA LEU A 35 12.99 -32.50 -1.03
C LEU A 35 13.43 -32.92 -2.44
N ASN A 36 14.64 -33.49 -2.59
CA ASN A 36 15.11 -34.02 -3.87
C ASN A 36 14.28 -35.23 -4.30
N ILE A 37 13.97 -36.15 -3.38
CA ILE A 37 13.10 -37.31 -3.66
C ILE A 37 11.71 -36.84 -4.13
N ILE A 38 11.13 -35.84 -3.46
CA ILE A 38 9.85 -35.24 -3.85
C ILE A 38 9.94 -34.60 -5.24
N TYR A 39 11.05 -33.94 -5.53
CA TYR A 39 11.27 -33.26 -6.81
C TYR A 39 11.43 -34.26 -7.98
N ASP A 40 12.17 -35.34 -7.76
CA ASP A 40 12.46 -36.34 -8.79
C ASP A 40 11.27 -37.26 -9.07
N ASN A 41 10.53 -37.65 -8.02
CA ASN A 41 9.38 -38.56 -8.14
C ASN A 41 8.08 -37.80 -8.43
N GLY A 42 7.99 -36.52 -8.07
CA GLY A 42 6.78 -35.70 -8.20
C GLY A 42 5.67 -36.02 -7.18
N GLU A 43 5.89 -37.01 -6.30
CA GLU A 43 4.94 -37.40 -5.25
C GLU A 43 5.19 -36.62 -3.96
N ILE A 44 4.13 -36.00 -3.44
CA ILE A 44 4.19 -35.18 -2.22
C ILE A 44 3.51 -35.95 -1.07
N PRO A 45 4.16 -36.07 0.11
CA PRO A 45 3.55 -36.71 1.26
C PRO A 45 2.21 -36.06 1.64
N GLU A 46 1.21 -36.89 1.99
CA GLU A 46 -0.14 -36.42 2.31
C GLU A 46 -0.15 -35.37 3.45
N GLU A 47 0.74 -35.52 4.42
CA GLU A 47 0.90 -34.58 5.54
C GLU A 47 1.30 -33.16 5.07
N MET A 48 2.09 -33.08 3.99
CA MET A 48 2.51 -31.80 3.40
C MET A 48 1.41 -31.15 2.56
N CYS A 49 0.41 -31.93 2.13
CA CYS A 49 -0.77 -31.46 1.39
C CYS A 49 -1.88 -30.94 2.31
N LYS A 50 -1.86 -31.34 3.60
CA LYS A 50 -2.81 -30.91 4.63
C LYS A 50 -2.57 -29.47 5.08
N SER A 51 -3.65 -28.77 5.40
CA SER A 51 -3.59 -27.44 5.99
C SER A 51 -4.70 -27.22 7.02
N VAL A 52 -4.47 -26.31 7.95
CA VAL A 52 -5.46 -25.93 8.98
C VAL A 52 -5.84 -24.46 8.81
N PHE A 53 -7.12 -24.18 8.62
CA PHE A 53 -7.64 -22.83 8.59
C PHE A 53 -7.87 -22.27 9.99
N ILE A 54 -7.27 -21.12 10.26
CA ILE A 54 -7.58 -20.28 11.42
C ILE A 54 -8.49 -19.15 10.95
N MET A 55 -9.62 -19.00 11.61
CA MET A 55 -10.56 -17.90 11.36
C MET A 55 -10.15 -16.66 12.16
N LEU A 56 -9.66 -15.61 11.48
CA LEU A 56 -9.40 -14.32 12.12
C LEU A 56 -10.57 -13.35 11.93
N PRO A 57 -11.08 -12.70 12.98
CA PRO A 57 -12.16 -11.74 12.84
C PRO A 57 -11.70 -10.50 12.06
N LYS A 58 -12.46 -10.06 11.06
CA LYS A 58 -12.19 -8.83 10.28
C LYS A 58 -12.53 -7.56 11.06
N LYS A 59 -13.38 -7.67 12.09
CA LYS A 59 -13.85 -6.59 12.98
C LYS A 59 -14.05 -7.14 14.39
N GLU A 60 -13.94 -6.27 15.40
CA GLU A 60 -14.27 -6.64 16.78
C GLU A 60 -15.76 -7.07 16.88
N GLY A 61 -16.03 -8.15 17.61
CA GLY A 61 -17.38 -8.71 17.77
C GLY A 61 -17.96 -9.42 16.55
N ALA A 62 -17.13 -9.85 15.58
CA ALA A 62 -17.60 -10.61 14.43
C ALA A 62 -18.21 -11.97 14.85
N THR A 63 -19.49 -12.18 14.53
CA THR A 63 -20.21 -13.44 14.78
C THR A 63 -20.48 -14.25 13.50
N GLU A 64 -20.53 -13.59 12.34
CA GLU A 64 -20.78 -14.24 11.05
C GLU A 64 -19.49 -14.75 10.38
N CYS A 65 -19.56 -15.90 9.71
CA CYS A 65 -18.44 -16.47 8.96
C CYS A 65 -17.92 -15.53 7.86
N SER A 66 -18.80 -14.75 7.22
CA SER A 66 -18.45 -13.77 6.18
C SER A 66 -17.50 -12.66 6.71
N LEU A 67 -17.59 -12.37 8.01
CA LEU A 67 -16.79 -11.40 8.73
C LEU A 67 -15.48 -11.98 9.27
N HIS A 68 -15.20 -13.26 9.02
CA HIS A 68 -13.93 -13.89 9.33
C HIS A 68 -13.05 -14.00 8.08
N ARG A 69 -11.74 -13.97 8.28
CA ARG A 69 -10.71 -14.19 7.27
C ARG A 69 -10.04 -15.54 7.58
N PRO A 70 -10.24 -16.57 6.74
CA PRO A 70 -9.54 -17.83 6.92
C PRO A 70 -8.08 -17.67 6.51
N ILE A 71 -7.15 -17.97 7.42
CA ILE A 71 -5.72 -18.07 7.13
C ILE A 71 -5.34 -19.55 7.16
N SER A 72 -4.77 -20.04 6.08
CA SER A 72 -4.26 -21.40 5.97
C SER A 72 -2.88 -21.51 6.63
N LEU A 73 -2.78 -22.35 7.65
CA LEU A 73 -1.50 -22.82 8.18
C LEU A 73 -1.09 -24.10 7.47
N MET A 74 0.09 -24.04 6.86
CA MET A 74 0.74 -25.16 6.19
C MET A 74 2.01 -25.53 6.95
N SER A 75 2.46 -26.78 6.78
CA SER A 75 3.78 -27.22 7.24
C SER A 75 4.88 -26.28 6.74
N ASP A 76 5.88 -26.02 7.59
CA ASP A 76 7.03 -25.21 7.22
C ASP A 76 7.91 -25.89 6.16
N LEU A 77 7.88 -27.22 6.07
CA LEU A 77 8.53 -27.98 4.99
C LEU A 77 7.85 -27.69 3.64
N THR A 78 6.51 -27.67 3.60
CA THR A 78 5.77 -27.31 2.38
C THR A 78 6.07 -25.88 1.95
N LYS A 79 6.15 -24.94 2.90
CA LYS A 79 6.54 -23.54 2.60
C LYS A 79 7.97 -23.45 2.07
N LEU A 80 8.90 -24.26 2.61
CA LEU A 80 10.28 -24.32 2.15
C LEU A 80 10.38 -24.85 0.72
N LEU A 81 9.72 -25.98 0.41
CA LEU A 81 9.62 -26.55 -0.94
C LEU A 81 9.10 -25.49 -1.93
N LEU A 82 7.98 -24.86 -1.59
CA LEU A 82 7.38 -23.83 -2.44
C LEU A 82 8.33 -22.65 -2.68
N ARG A 83 9.07 -22.22 -1.66
CA ARG A 83 10.00 -21.08 -1.74
C ARG A 83 11.22 -21.38 -2.62
N ILE A 84 11.73 -22.61 -2.57
CA ILE A 84 12.82 -23.06 -3.45
C ILE A 84 12.34 -22.98 -4.90
N ASN A 85 11.16 -23.55 -5.17
CA ASN A 85 10.58 -23.50 -6.50
C ASN A 85 10.32 -22.05 -6.93
N THR A 86 9.80 -21.15 -6.07
CA THR A 86 9.60 -19.72 -6.44
C THR A 86 10.91 -19.04 -6.87
N THR A 87 12.02 -19.38 -6.22
CA THR A 87 13.33 -18.78 -6.52
C THR A 87 13.84 -19.23 -7.89
N ASN A 88 13.53 -20.47 -8.29
CA ASN A 88 13.80 -20.99 -9.62
C ASN A 88 12.82 -20.38 -10.64
N TYR A 89 11.51 -20.36 -10.34
CA TYR A 89 10.47 -19.71 -11.16
C TYR A 89 10.80 -18.25 -11.47
N ALA A 90 11.30 -17.46 -10.52
CA ALA A 90 11.63 -16.05 -10.76
C ALA A 90 12.82 -15.87 -11.70
N LYS A 91 13.77 -16.81 -11.72
CA LYS A 91 14.88 -16.82 -12.67
C LYS A 91 14.43 -17.29 -14.06
N ILE A 92 13.51 -18.26 -14.09
CA ILE A 92 12.96 -18.89 -15.29
C ILE A 92 11.87 -18.04 -15.96
N LEU A 93 11.09 -17.23 -15.22
CA LEU A 93 10.13 -16.30 -15.82
C LEU A 93 10.79 -15.24 -16.72
N ASN A 94 12.09 -15.00 -16.55
CA ASN A 94 12.88 -14.16 -17.46
C ASN A 94 13.33 -14.92 -18.75
N SER A 95 13.21 -16.24 -18.77
CA SER A 95 13.53 -17.13 -19.89
C SER A 95 12.41 -18.17 -20.01
N ILE A 96 11.29 -17.80 -20.64
CA ILE A 96 9.97 -18.46 -20.72
C ILE A 96 10.04 -19.96 -21.07
N ASP A 97 10.55 -20.78 -20.14
CA ASP A 97 10.59 -22.23 -20.26
C ASP A 97 10.58 -22.82 -18.85
N ILE A 98 9.37 -22.95 -18.31
CA ILE A 98 9.15 -23.59 -17.02
C ILE A 98 9.35 -25.09 -17.23
N ASP A 99 10.29 -25.69 -16.50
CA ASP A 99 10.49 -27.14 -16.53
C ASP A 99 9.19 -27.86 -16.14
N GLY A 100 8.82 -28.89 -16.91
CA GLY A 100 7.63 -29.70 -16.66
C GLY A 100 7.62 -30.34 -15.27
N LYS A 101 8.81 -30.57 -14.67
CA LYS A 101 8.94 -31.06 -13.30
C LYS A 101 8.44 -30.06 -12.25
N ASP A 102 8.83 -28.78 -12.37
CA ASP A 102 8.38 -27.72 -11.46
C ASP A 102 6.85 -27.60 -11.48
N LEU A 103 6.25 -27.62 -12.69
CA LEU A 103 4.80 -27.59 -12.87
C LEU A 103 4.11 -28.81 -12.28
N SER A 104 4.71 -29.99 -12.40
CA SER A 104 4.17 -31.23 -11.82
C SER A 104 4.09 -31.15 -10.30
N VAL A 105 5.18 -30.72 -9.64
CA VAL A 105 5.23 -30.58 -8.17
C VAL A 105 4.19 -29.56 -7.69
N VAL A 106 4.11 -28.40 -8.34
CA VAL A 106 3.10 -27.38 -8.00
C VAL A 106 1.69 -27.91 -8.22
N ARG A 107 1.43 -28.57 -9.34
CA ARG A 107 0.12 -29.13 -9.66
C ARG A 107 -0.31 -30.16 -8.62
N ASN A 108 0.55 -31.10 -8.26
CA ASN A 108 0.23 -32.14 -7.29
C ASN A 108 -0.01 -31.53 -5.90
N LEU A 109 0.77 -30.51 -5.52
CA LEU A 109 0.53 -29.79 -4.28
C LEU A 109 -0.80 -29.03 -4.28
N TYR A 110 -1.26 -28.54 -5.44
CA TYR A 110 -2.50 -27.78 -5.57
C TYR A 110 -3.75 -28.61 -5.86
N TRP A 111 -3.62 -29.83 -6.36
CA TRP A 111 -4.75 -30.69 -6.72
C TRP A 111 -5.23 -31.57 -5.57
N ASP A 112 -4.31 -32.21 -4.83
CA ASP A 112 -4.65 -33.18 -3.76
C ASP A 112 -4.74 -32.51 -2.38
N GLN A 113 -5.29 -31.30 -2.37
CA GLN A 113 -5.33 -30.46 -1.17
C GLN A 113 -6.47 -30.84 -0.25
N ALA A 114 -6.15 -31.03 1.03
CA ALA A 114 -7.14 -31.16 2.11
C ALA A 114 -6.94 -30.07 3.16
N ALA A 115 -8.03 -29.55 3.70
CA ALA A 115 -7.99 -28.59 4.80
C ALA A 115 -9.04 -28.85 5.86
N ALA A 116 -8.63 -28.67 7.11
CA ALA A 116 -9.51 -28.66 8.27
C ALA A 116 -9.63 -27.23 8.81
N THR A 117 -10.71 -26.91 9.52
CA THR A 117 -10.87 -25.62 10.21
C THR A 117 -10.64 -25.81 11.69
N ARG A 118 -9.84 -24.94 12.30
CA ARG A 118 -9.65 -24.90 13.75
C ARG A 118 -10.52 -23.81 14.36
N ILE A 119 -11.37 -24.22 15.31
CA ILE A 119 -12.17 -23.33 16.16
C ILE A 119 -11.76 -23.63 17.59
N ASP A 120 -11.19 -22.63 18.26
CA ASP A 120 -10.54 -22.77 19.57
C ASP A 120 -9.53 -23.93 19.57
N ASP A 121 -9.71 -24.92 20.44
CA ASP A 121 -8.84 -26.10 20.56
C ASP A 121 -9.32 -27.31 19.74
N LYS A 122 -10.38 -27.16 18.93
CA LYS A 122 -10.95 -28.26 18.13
C LYS A 122 -10.66 -28.09 16.65
N ILE A 123 -10.24 -29.17 16.00
CA ILE A 123 -9.99 -29.25 14.56
C ILE A 123 -11.12 -30.06 13.92
N SER A 124 -11.70 -29.53 12.84
CA SER A 124 -12.73 -30.24 12.06
C SER A 124 -12.14 -31.40 11.25
N GLU A 125 -13.01 -32.16 10.59
CA GLU A 125 -12.57 -33.10 9.56
C GLU A 125 -11.86 -32.37 8.40
N TYR A 126 -10.96 -33.10 7.74
CA TYR A 126 -10.23 -32.62 6.57
C TYR A 126 -11.11 -32.75 5.32
N ILE A 127 -11.33 -31.62 4.65
CA ILE A 127 -12.19 -31.53 3.46
C ILE A 127 -11.31 -31.21 2.24
N PRO A 128 -11.51 -31.87 1.09
CA PRO A 128 -10.76 -31.56 -0.13
C PRO A 128 -11.09 -30.16 -0.67
N ILE A 129 -10.07 -29.36 -0.97
CA ILE A 129 -10.21 -28.03 -1.53
C ILE A 129 -10.26 -28.13 -3.06
N LYS A 130 -11.40 -27.77 -3.66
CA LYS A 130 -11.58 -27.82 -5.13
C LYS A 130 -11.43 -26.46 -5.82
N ARG A 131 -11.46 -25.35 -5.07
CA ARG A 131 -11.47 -23.99 -5.62
C ARG A 131 -10.75 -23.00 -4.70
N GLY A 132 -10.09 -22.02 -5.33
CA GLY A 132 -9.49 -20.87 -4.67
C GLY A 132 -8.01 -21.05 -4.33
N VAL A 133 -7.33 -19.93 -4.07
CA VAL A 133 -5.94 -19.90 -3.64
C VAL A 133 -5.86 -19.80 -2.11
N ARG A 134 -4.89 -20.49 -1.50
CA ARG A 134 -4.69 -20.50 -0.04
C ARG A 134 -4.18 -19.15 0.46
N GLN A 135 -4.89 -18.52 1.40
CA GLN A 135 -4.38 -17.34 2.09
C GLN A 135 -3.30 -17.76 3.10
N GLY A 136 -2.07 -17.26 2.95
CA GLY A 136 -0.93 -17.64 3.80
C GLY A 136 0.09 -18.57 3.11
N CYS A 137 -0.23 -19.11 1.94
CA CYS A 137 0.72 -19.84 1.11
C CYS A 137 1.70 -18.88 0.41
N VAL A 138 2.93 -19.34 0.17
CA VAL A 138 4.02 -18.56 -0.44
C VAL A 138 3.73 -18.22 -1.91
N LEU A 139 3.19 -19.16 -2.70
CA LEU A 139 2.94 -18.97 -4.15
C LEU A 139 1.57 -18.36 -4.48
N SER A 140 0.60 -18.44 -3.56
CA SER A 140 -0.75 -17.94 -3.82
C SER A 140 -0.81 -16.46 -4.28
N PRO A 141 -0.01 -15.52 -3.72
CA PRO A 141 0.02 -14.15 -4.19
C PRO A 141 0.51 -14.03 -5.64
N ASP A 142 1.51 -14.81 -6.03
CA ASP A 142 2.10 -14.78 -7.37
C ASP A 142 1.13 -15.34 -8.41
N PHE A 143 0.48 -16.48 -8.12
CA PHE A 143 -0.59 -17.00 -8.99
C PHE A 143 -1.74 -16.03 -9.15
N PHE A 144 -2.15 -15.38 -8.06
CA PHE A 144 -3.22 -14.38 -8.12
C PHE A 144 -2.81 -13.18 -8.99
N ASN A 145 -1.57 -12.72 -8.90
CA ASN A 145 -1.05 -11.62 -9.72
C ASN A 145 -0.98 -12.00 -11.20
N ILE A 146 -0.46 -13.19 -11.53
CA ILE A 146 -0.41 -13.70 -12.92
C ILE A 146 -1.82 -13.77 -13.50
N TYR A 147 -2.76 -14.32 -12.74
CA TYR A 147 -4.14 -14.46 -13.19
C TYR A 147 -4.84 -13.10 -13.38
N SER A 148 -4.59 -12.17 -12.47
CA SER A 148 -5.11 -10.80 -12.58
C SER A 148 -4.52 -10.07 -13.79
N GLU A 149 -3.23 -10.25 -14.05
CA GLU A 149 -2.55 -9.70 -15.22
C GLU A 149 -3.13 -10.26 -16.53
N MET A 150 -3.43 -11.56 -16.61
CA MET A 150 -4.09 -12.15 -17.78
C MET A 150 -5.44 -11.49 -18.10
N ILE A 151 -6.23 -11.19 -17.06
CA ILE A 151 -7.52 -10.48 -17.22
C ILE A 151 -7.29 -9.03 -17.68
N LEU A 152 -6.28 -8.36 -17.14
CA LEU A 152 -6.02 -6.94 -17.42
C LEU A 152 -5.28 -6.71 -18.75
N ARG A 153 -4.65 -7.73 -19.35
CA ARG A 153 -4.11 -7.64 -20.70
C ARG A 153 -5.19 -7.38 -21.75
N ASN A 154 -6.40 -7.89 -21.53
CA ASN A 154 -7.55 -7.69 -22.43
C ASN A 154 -7.98 -6.22 -22.54
N ILE A 155 -7.58 -5.36 -21.60
CA ILE A 155 -7.91 -3.93 -21.64
C ILE A 155 -6.79 -3.04 -22.17
N TYR A 156 -5.59 -3.58 -22.44
CA TYR A 156 -4.40 -2.78 -22.77
C TYR A 156 -4.59 -1.87 -24.00
N ASP A 157 -5.34 -2.35 -24.99
CA ASP A 157 -5.65 -1.62 -26.22
C ASP A 157 -6.74 -0.54 -26.08
N LEU A 158 -7.47 -0.53 -24.95
CA LEU A 158 -8.54 0.42 -24.71
C LEU A 158 -8.00 1.79 -24.28
N LYS A 159 -8.67 2.85 -24.73
CA LYS A 159 -8.29 4.24 -24.43
C LYS A 159 -8.51 4.57 -22.95
N GLY A 160 -7.41 4.89 -22.26
CA GLY A 160 -7.40 5.42 -20.90
C GLY A 160 -6.88 6.86 -20.85
N ILE A 161 -6.17 7.19 -19.78
CA ILE A 161 -5.54 8.50 -19.59
C ILE A 161 -4.14 8.48 -20.21
N ARG A 162 -3.92 9.32 -21.23
CA ARG A 162 -2.59 9.52 -21.82
C ARG A 162 -1.74 10.49 -20.97
N ILE A 163 -0.64 9.99 -20.45
CA ILE A 163 0.40 10.75 -19.73
C ILE A 163 1.70 10.60 -20.50
N ASP A 164 2.21 11.70 -21.04
CA ASP A 164 3.49 11.74 -21.80
C ASP A 164 3.62 10.69 -22.93
N GLY A 165 2.50 10.35 -23.57
CA GLY A 165 2.44 9.35 -24.66
C GLY A 165 2.06 7.94 -24.20
N VAL A 166 2.20 7.62 -22.91
CA VAL A 166 1.80 6.33 -22.34
C VAL A 166 0.31 6.35 -21.98
N ASN A 167 -0.41 5.31 -22.40
CA ASN A 167 -1.82 5.14 -22.09
C ASN A 167 -1.98 4.38 -20.77
N ILE A 168 -2.61 5.00 -19.77
CA ILE A 168 -2.84 4.40 -18.46
C ILE A 168 -4.35 4.23 -18.28
N ASN A 169 -4.82 3.00 -18.36
CA ASN A 169 -6.23 2.61 -18.22
C ASN A 169 -6.54 1.95 -16.86
N ASN A 170 -5.55 1.35 -16.22
CA ASN A 170 -5.72 0.64 -14.96
C ASN A 170 -4.54 0.89 -14.00
N LEU A 171 -4.87 0.87 -12.71
CA LEU A 171 -3.93 0.75 -11.61
C LEU A 171 -4.45 -0.38 -10.74
N HIS A 172 -3.72 -1.49 -10.67
CA HIS A 172 -4.14 -2.64 -9.90
C HIS A 172 -3.06 -3.00 -8.91
N TYR A 173 -3.47 -3.53 -7.76
CA TYR A 173 -2.57 -4.30 -6.93
C TYR A 173 -3.38 -5.25 -6.08
N ALA A 174 -2.95 -6.52 -6.13
CA ALA A 174 -3.77 -7.65 -5.71
C ALA A 174 -5.22 -7.50 -6.23
N ASP A 175 -6.21 -7.63 -5.36
CA ASP A 175 -7.63 -7.61 -5.68
C ASP A 175 -8.17 -6.20 -6.00
N ASP A 176 -7.52 -5.16 -5.47
CA ASP A 176 -7.94 -3.77 -5.63
C ASP A 176 -7.52 -3.22 -7.01
N THR A 177 -8.48 -3.10 -7.92
CA THR A 177 -8.30 -2.52 -9.26
C THR A 177 -8.99 -1.17 -9.39
N VAL A 178 -8.25 -0.17 -9.87
CA VAL A 178 -8.75 1.17 -10.21
C VAL A 178 -8.70 1.33 -11.72
N LEU A 179 -9.85 1.62 -12.32
CA LEU A 179 -9.97 1.89 -13.75
C LEU A 179 -10.01 3.40 -13.99
N LEU A 180 -9.32 3.87 -15.01
CA LEU A 180 -9.13 5.28 -15.34
C LEU A 180 -9.47 5.55 -16.80
N ALA A 181 -10.37 6.50 -17.05
CA ALA A 181 -10.72 6.95 -18.38
C ALA A 181 -11.01 8.45 -18.39
N LYS A 182 -11.05 9.06 -19.59
CA LYS A 182 -11.37 10.49 -19.75
C LYS A 182 -12.88 10.74 -19.79
N SER A 183 -13.64 9.80 -20.33
CA SER A 183 -15.10 9.88 -20.47
C SER A 183 -15.80 8.73 -19.76
N VAL A 184 -17.08 8.95 -19.42
CA VAL A 184 -17.92 7.93 -18.77
C VAL A 184 -18.15 6.74 -19.71
N SER A 185 -18.31 6.99 -21.01
CA SER A 185 -18.52 5.98 -22.03
C SER A 185 -17.32 5.04 -22.17
N GLU A 186 -16.11 5.59 -22.20
CA GLU A 186 -14.87 4.80 -22.22
C GLU A 186 -14.70 3.97 -20.95
N LEU A 187 -15.03 4.56 -19.79
CA LEU A 187 -14.96 3.83 -18.52
C LEU A 187 -15.94 2.65 -18.47
N GLN A 188 -17.15 2.81 -19.00
CA GLN A 188 -18.13 1.74 -19.10
C GLN A 188 -17.66 0.62 -20.04
N ALA A 189 -17.01 0.96 -21.17
CA ALA A 189 -16.45 -0.04 -22.08
C ALA A 189 -15.36 -0.89 -21.40
N ILE A 190 -14.43 -0.23 -20.69
CA ILE A 190 -13.39 -0.94 -19.92
C ILE A 190 -14.02 -1.80 -18.83
N LEU A 191 -15.02 -1.28 -18.12
CA LEU A 191 -15.71 -2.01 -17.05
C LEU A 191 -16.42 -3.27 -17.57
N ASN A 192 -17.07 -3.21 -18.74
CA ASN A 192 -17.75 -4.37 -19.33
C ASN A 192 -16.75 -5.48 -19.65
N VAL A 193 -15.66 -5.16 -20.36
CA VAL A 193 -14.61 -6.14 -20.70
C VAL A 193 -14.01 -6.79 -19.45
N VAL A 194 -13.73 -5.99 -18.42
CA VAL A 194 -13.21 -6.52 -17.14
C VAL A 194 -14.25 -7.39 -16.44
N THR A 195 -15.53 -7.03 -16.50
CA THR A 195 -16.62 -7.77 -15.86
C THR A 195 -16.85 -9.12 -16.53
N ASP A 196 -16.81 -9.18 -17.86
CA ASP A 196 -16.98 -10.41 -18.63
C ASP A 196 -15.79 -11.35 -18.42
N ALA A 197 -14.56 -10.83 -18.57
CA ALA A 197 -13.35 -11.61 -18.32
C ALA A 197 -13.26 -12.12 -16.87
N ARG A 198 -13.73 -11.33 -15.90
CA ARG A 198 -13.81 -11.73 -14.48
C ARG A 198 -14.86 -12.81 -14.21
N MET A 199 -15.96 -12.82 -14.97
CA MET A 199 -16.98 -13.87 -14.85
C MET A 199 -16.50 -15.20 -15.43
N GLU A 200 -15.85 -15.20 -16.58
CA GLU A 200 -15.25 -16.40 -17.19
C GLU A 200 -14.21 -17.07 -16.27
N THR A 201 -13.50 -16.23 -15.54
CA THR A 201 -12.43 -16.62 -14.61
C THR A 201 -12.94 -16.97 -13.20
N GLY A 202 -14.24 -16.82 -12.92
CA GLY A 202 -14.82 -17.08 -11.60
C GLY A 202 -14.41 -16.08 -10.51
N LEU A 203 -13.85 -14.93 -10.87
CA LEU A 203 -13.52 -13.83 -9.97
C LEU A 203 -14.59 -12.74 -9.98
N ASP A 204 -15.75 -13.06 -9.41
CA ASP A 204 -16.89 -12.16 -9.41
C ASP A 204 -16.60 -10.79 -8.76
N LEU A 205 -16.95 -9.73 -9.50
CA LEU A 205 -16.92 -8.36 -8.97
C LEU A 205 -18.01 -8.17 -7.91
N ASN A 206 -17.62 -7.61 -6.77
CA ASN A 206 -18.55 -7.22 -5.72
C ASN A 206 -19.15 -5.84 -6.01
N ALA A 207 -20.30 -5.80 -6.68
CA ALA A 207 -20.98 -4.57 -7.08
C ALA A 207 -21.20 -3.58 -5.91
N LYS A 208 -21.47 -4.08 -4.70
CA LYS A 208 -21.66 -3.24 -3.50
C LYS A 208 -20.39 -2.52 -3.05
N LYS A 209 -19.21 -3.07 -3.36
CA LYS A 209 -17.91 -2.47 -3.02
C LYS A 209 -17.34 -1.63 -4.17
N THR A 210 -17.83 -1.82 -5.39
CA THR A 210 -17.41 -1.05 -6.56
C THR A 210 -18.00 0.35 -6.49
N GLU A 211 -17.15 1.34 -6.26
CA GLU A 211 -17.54 2.76 -6.20
C GLU A 211 -16.99 3.50 -7.43
N CYS A 212 -17.71 4.52 -7.89
CA CYS A 212 -17.26 5.40 -8.96
C CYS A 212 -17.03 6.83 -8.43
N MET A 213 -15.99 7.49 -8.92
CA MET A 213 -15.65 8.86 -8.53
C MET A 213 -15.26 9.67 -9.75
N THR A 214 -15.79 10.89 -9.84
CA THR A 214 -15.37 11.86 -10.85
C THR A 214 -14.44 12.90 -10.22
N THR A 215 -13.32 13.18 -10.88
CA THR A 215 -12.38 14.22 -10.46
C THR A 215 -12.59 15.45 -11.32
N SER A 216 -13.12 16.53 -10.72
CA SER A 216 -13.29 17.82 -11.39
C SER A 216 -12.74 18.93 -10.50
N LYS A 217 -12.27 20.01 -11.12
CA LYS A 217 -11.96 21.26 -10.41
C LYS A 217 -13.20 22.13 -10.20
N ASN A 218 -14.26 21.88 -10.97
CA ASN A 218 -15.52 22.61 -10.90
C ASN A 218 -16.44 21.96 -9.87
N ALA A 219 -17.32 22.76 -9.27
CA ALA A 219 -18.19 22.38 -8.15
C ALA A 219 -19.21 21.29 -8.52
N ASP A 220 -19.55 21.15 -9.80
CA ASP A 220 -20.50 20.15 -10.28
C ASP A 220 -19.78 18.88 -10.75
N PRO A 221 -19.82 17.79 -9.96
CA PRO A 221 -19.30 16.51 -10.41
C PRO A 221 -20.17 15.99 -11.55
N LEU A 222 -19.55 15.54 -12.64
CA LEU A 222 -20.24 14.78 -13.68
C LEU A 222 -20.94 13.57 -13.03
N THR A 223 -22.23 13.39 -13.32
CA THR A 223 -22.98 12.22 -12.88
C THR A 223 -22.52 11.01 -13.67
N CYS A 224 -21.94 10.03 -12.98
CA CYS A 224 -21.51 8.77 -13.57
C CYS A 224 -22.58 7.71 -13.32
N ASN A 225 -23.48 7.53 -14.28
CA ASN A 225 -24.39 6.39 -14.30
C ASN A 225 -23.68 5.15 -14.86
N LEU A 226 -22.69 4.64 -14.12
CA LEU A 226 -22.03 3.38 -14.48
C LEU A 226 -22.85 2.21 -13.98
N THR A 227 -22.98 1.20 -14.84
CA THR A 227 -23.73 -0.01 -14.54
C THR A 227 -22.77 -1.19 -14.51
N SER A 228 -22.63 -1.88 -13.38
CA SER A 228 -21.93 -3.17 -13.31
C SER A 228 -22.98 -4.27 -13.18
N LYS A 229 -22.99 -5.26 -14.09
CA LYS A 229 -23.96 -6.39 -14.04
C LYS A 229 -25.44 -5.95 -13.92
N GLY A 230 -25.83 -4.82 -14.51
CA GLY A 230 -27.19 -4.28 -14.42
C GLY A 230 -27.49 -3.42 -13.16
N GLU A 231 -26.59 -3.37 -12.18
CA GLU A 231 -26.72 -2.53 -10.99
C GLU A 231 -25.97 -1.20 -11.13
N LYS A 232 -26.57 -0.09 -10.67
CA LYS A 232 -25.91 1.22 -10.66
C LYS A 232 -24.83 1.26 -9.59
N ASN A 233 -23.60 1.54 -10.00
CA ASN A 233 -22.48 1.74 -9.07
C ASN A 233 -22.70 3.00 -8.22
N LYS A 234 -22.27 2.95 -6.96
CA LYS A 234 -22.37 4.08 -6.04
C LYS A 234 -21.39 5.19 -6.44
N GLN A 235 -21.90 6.39 -6.72
CA GLN A 235 -21.07 7.57 -6.94
C GLN A 235 -20.64 8.19 -5.60
N VAL A 236 -19.33 8.36 -5.41
CA VAL A 236 -18.74 8.94 -4.19
C VAL A 236 -17.89 10.16 -4.49
N SER A 237 -17.90 11.13 -3.57
CA SER A 237 -17.05 12.33 -3.60
C SER A 237 -15.67 12.11 -2.96
N SER A 238 -15.53 11.04 -2.17
CA SER A 238 -14.26 10.60 -1.60
C SER A 238 -14.21 9.08 -1.53
N PHE A 239 -13.10 8.51 -1.97
CA PHE A 239 -12.87 7.07 -1.98
C PHE A 239 -11.67 6.70 -1.10
N LYS A 240 -11.75 5.58 -0.38
CA LYS A 240 -10.64 5.06 0.45
C LYS A 240 -9.88 4.00 -0.34
N TYR A 241 -8.70 4.36 -0.83
CA TYR A 241 -7.78 3.42 -1.48
C TYR A 241 -6.61 3.12 -0.55
N TRP A 242 -6.49 1.86 -0.11
CA TRP A 242 -5.44 1.39 0.82
C TRP A 242 -5.28 2.21 2.09
N GLY A 243 -6.38 2.67 2.66
CA GLY A 243 -6.31 3.51 3.86
C GLY A 243 -5.97 4.98 3.58
N TYR A 244 -5.72 5.37 2.34
CA TYR A 244 -5.62 6.77 1.94
C TYR A 244 -6.95 7.24 1.35
N THR A 245 -7.48 8.35 1.84
CA THR A 245 -8.72 8.95 1.32
C THR A 245 -8.40 9.89 0.17
N ILE A 246 -8.85 9.55 -1.03
CA ILE A 246 -8.76 10.40 -2.21
C ILE A 246 -10.08 11.14 -2.35
N SER A 247 -10.02 12.48 -2.36
CA SER A 247 -11.18 13.33 -2.60
C SER A 247 -11.27 13.73 -4.07
N SER A 248 -12.49 13.91 -4.58
CA SER A 248 -12.77 14.36 -5.96
C SER A 248 -12.08 15.68 -6.33
N ASN A 249 -11.91 16.56 -5.34
CA ASN A 249 -11.25 17.86 -5.46
C ASN A 249 -9.70 17.78 -5.42
N GLY A 250 -9.13 16.59 -5.18
CA GLY A 250 -7.68 16.37 -5.06
C GLY A 250 -7.00 17.04 -3.86
N LYS A 251 -7.76 17.56 -2.87
CA LYS A 251 -7.20 18.14 -1.65
C LYS A 251 -6.81 17.06 -0.65
N CYS A 252 -5.69 17.26 0.04
CA CYS A 252 -5.16 16.31 1.04
C CYS A 252 -5.70 16.58 2.46
N LEU A 253 -6.31 17.75 2.71
CA LEU A 253 -6.78 18.14 4.04
C LEU A 253 -7.78 17.15 4.68
N PRO A 254 -8.76 16.57 3.96
CA PRO A 254 -9.66 15.56 4.54
C PRO A 254 -8.91 14.32 5.05
N GLU A 255 -7.89 13.87 4.32
CA GLU A 255 -7.06 12.72 4.73
C GLU A 255 -6.24 13.06 5.98
N VAL A 256 -5.63 14.25 6.04
CA VAL A 256 -4.85 14.66 7.21
C VAL A 256 -5.73 14.74 8.46
N LYS A 257 -6.94 15.32 8.35
CA LYS A 257 -7.91 15.36 9.45
C LYS A 257 -8.30 13.95 9.93
N ARG A 258 -8.55 13.04 8.98
CA ARG A 258 -8.84 11.64 9.29
C ARG A 258 -7.68 10.97 10.03
N ARG A 259 -6.44 11.16 9.57
CA ARG A 259 -5.24 10.58 10.19
C ARG A 259 -5.02 11.10 11.60
N ILE A 260 -5.26 12.40 11.83
CA ILE A 260 -5.26 12.99 13.16
C ILE A 260 -6.30 12.28 14.04
N ALA A 261 -7.54 12.09 13.57
CA ALA A 261 -8.57 11.42 14.36
C ALA A 261 -8.20 9.96 14.74
N ILE A 262 -7.64 9.18 13.81
CA ILE A 262 -7.19 7.80 14.10
C ILE A 262 -6.03 7.81 15.11
N ALA A 263 -5.11 8.77 14.99
CA ALA A 263 -4.01 8.95 15.93
C ALA A 263 -4.51 9.37 17.33
N GLU A 264 -5.50 10.25 17.40
CA GLU A 264 -6.17 10.63 18.65
C GLU A 264 -6.86 9.41 19.30
N GLU A 265 -7.56 8.60 18.53
CA GLU A 265 -8.20 7.36 19.01
C GLU A 265 -7.16 6.36 19.55
N ALA A 266 -6.04 6.16 18.84
CA ALA A 266 -4.93 5.34 19.32
C ALA A 266 -4.33 5.88 20.63
N PHE A 267 -4.18 7.21 20.73
CA PHE A 267 -3.73 7.86 21.96
C PHE A 267 -4.72 7.64 23.12
N PHE A 268 -6.03 7.68 22.87
CA PHE A 268 -7.03 7.42 23.90
C PHE A 268 -7.02 5.97 24.40
N ARG A 269 -6.76 4.99 23.53
CA ARG A 269 -6.55 3.59 23.96
C ARG A 269 -5.33 3.44 24.88
N MET A 270 -4.28 4.24 24.68
CA MET A 270 -3.09 4.27 25.54
C MET A 270 -3.19 5.18 26.76
N ARG A 271 -4.35 5.82 26.98
CA ARG A 271 -4.56 6.76 28.10
C ARG A 271 -4.19 6.18 29.48
N PRO A 272 -4.44 4.90 29.81
CA PRO A 272 -4.02 4.34 31.10
C PRO A 272 -2.50 4.38 31.31
N ILE A 273 -1.74 4.04 30.26
CA ILE A 273 -0.28 4.03 30.25
C ILE A 273 0.27 5.46 30.36
N ILE A 274 -0.30 6.38 29.58
CA ILE A 274 0.16 7.78 29.53
C ILE A 274 -0.11 8.50 30.86
N LYS A 275 -1.24 8.20 31.51
CA LYS A 275 -1.61 8.80 32.79
C LYS A 275 -0.85 8.25 33.98
N SER A 276 -0.36 7.00 33.91
CA SER A 276 0.39 6.35 34.98
C SER A 276 1.60 7.19 35.40
N ASN A 277 1.81 7.38 36.71
CA ASN A 277 2.98 8.09 37.24
C ASN A 277 4.22 7.20 37.34
N THR A 278 4.07 5.88 37.17
CA THR A 278 5.15 4.89 37.29
C THR A 278 6.11 4.91 36.10
N ILE A 279 5.64 5.36 34.93
CA ILE A 279 6.40 5.34 33.69
C ILE A 279 7.12 6.67 33.49
N SER A 280 8.41 6.60 33.16
CA SER A 280 9.22 7.78 32.87
C SER A 280 8.65 8.59 31.69
N LEU A 281 8.87 9.91 31.71
CA LEU A 281 8.42 10.78 30.63
C LEU A 281 9.03 10.40 29.27
N ASP A 282 10.31 10.04 29.25
CA ASP A 282 11.00 9.60 28.04
C ASP A 282 10.35 8.37 27.40
N LEU A 283 9.99 7.36 28.22
CA LEU A 283 9.33 6.16 27.71
C LEU A 283 7.92 6.47 27.18
N LYS A 284 7.18 7.38 27.82
CA LYS A 284 5.85 7.83 27.32
C LYS A 284 5.96 8.56 25.99
N VAL A 285 6.95 9.43 25.86
CA VAL A 285 7.26 10.11 24.60
C VAL A 285 7.59 9.07 23.53
N ARG A 286 8.49 8.13 23.82
CA ARG A 286 8.90 7.07 22.89
C ARG A 286 7.73 6.20 22.43
N LEU A 287 6.89 5.74 23.37
CA LEU A 287 5.68 4.97 23.06
C LEU A 287 4.72 5.78 22.17
N THR A 288 4.54 7.07 22.45
CA THR A 288 3.71 7.94 21.62
C THR A 288 4.30 8.09 20.21
N LYS A 289 5.62 8.30 20.10
CA LYS A 289 6.29 8.35 18.80
C LYS A 289 6.13 7.03 18.03
N THR A 290 6.26 5.89 18.69
CA THR A 290 6.16 4.57 18.03
C THR A 290 4.75 4.19 17.61
N TYR A 291 3.73 4.44 18.43
CA TYR A 291 2.36 3.97 18.15
C TYR A 291 1.42 5.06 17.60
N VAL A 292 1.58 6.32 18.02
CA VAL A 292 0.69 7.42 17.58
C VAL A 292 1.27 8.16 16.40
N TRP A 293 2.54 8.58 16.48
CA TRP A 293 3.16 9.31 15.37
C TRP A 293 3.35 8.42 14.15
N SER A 294 3.51 7.11 14.33
CA SER A 294 3.54 6.16 13.21
C SER A 294 2.26 6.19 12.39
N ILE A 295 1.10 6.21 13.05
CA ILE A 295 -0.21 6.30 12.40
C ILE A 295 -0.40 7.65 11.70
N LEU A 296 0.01 8.73 12.36
CA LEU A 296 -0.18 10.09 11.86
C LEU A 296 0.74 10.42 10.68
N ILE A 297 2.02 10.06 10.76
CA ILE A 297 3.08 10.62 9.90
C ILE A 297 3.74 9.54 9.03
N MET A 298 3.70 8.25 9.37
CA MET A 298 4.53 7.26 8.66
C MET A 298 3.85 6.58 7.46
N TYR A 299 2.53 6.72 7.30
CA TYR A 299 1.81 6.09 6.18
C TYR A 299 1.12 7.14 5.30
N GLY A 300 1.55 7.24 4.03
CA GLY A 300 0.90 8.06 3.01
C GLY A 300 1.26 9.55 3.05
N CYS A 301 2.12 9.97 3.98
CA CYS A 301 2.59 11.35 4.09
C CYS A 301 3.40 11.80 2.87
N GLU A 302 4.01 10.84 2.17
CA GLU A 302 4.81 11.04 0.97
C GLU A 302 3.98 11.67 -0.17
N ARG A 303 2.65 11.51 -0.13
CA ARG A 303 1.72 12.01 -1.15
C ARG A 303 1.06 13.35 -0.81
N TRP A 304 1.22 13.83 0.43
CA TRP A 304 0.53 15.04 0.88
C TRP A 304 1.07 16.29 0.18
N THR A 305 0.18 17.08 -0.40
CA THR A 305 0.52 18.44 -0.79
C THR A 305 0.41 19.32 0.45
N LEU A 306 1.54 19.81 0.96
CA LEU A 306 1.59 20.62 2.17
C LEU A 306 1.20 22.07 1.85
N ASP A 307 -0.04 22.42 2.16
CA ASP A 307 -0.49 23.81 2.21
C ASP A 307 -0.31 24.39 3.63
N LYS A 308 -0.44 25.72 3.76
CA LYS A 308 -0.27 26.41 5.05
C LYS A 308 -1.27 25.91 6.10
N GLU A 309 -2.49 25.52 5.70
CA GLU A 309 -3.51 25.03 6.61
C GLU A 309 -3.18 23.62 7.14
N THR A 310 -2.74 22.73 6.27
CA THR A 310 -2.34 21.35 6.57
C THR A 310 -1.15 21.33 7.51
N ILE A 311 -0.13 22.16 7.24
CA ILE A 311 1.03 22.33 8.14
C ILE A 311 0.56 22.74 9.53
N ARG A 312 -0.28 23.79 9.62
CA ARG A 312 -0.81 24.28 10.90
C ARG A 312 -1.59 23.21 11.67
N ARG A 313 -2.31 22.33 10.97
CA ARG A 313 -3.06 21.23 11.59
C ARG A 313 -2.16 20.11 12.10
N ILE A 314 -1.09 19.76 11.38
CA ILE A 314 -0.11 18.76 11.83
C ILE A 314 0.61 19.26 13.08
N GLU A 315 1.03 20.53 13.09
CA GLU A 315 1.67 21.16 14.24
C GLU A 315 0.74 21.26 15.44
N ALA A 316 -0.53 21.61 15.21
CA ALA A 316 -1.54 21.63 16.27
C ALA A 316 -1.75 20.23 16.87
N ALA A 317 -1.75 19.17 16.04
CA ALA A 317 -1.85 17.80 16.51
C ALA A 317 -0.62 17.39 17.35
N GLU A 318 0.60 17.72 16.90
CA GLU A 318 1.84 17.49 17.66
C GLU A 318 1.77 18.13 19.06
N MET A 319 1.36 19.40 19.12
CA MET A 319 1.18 20.11 20.40
C MET A 319 0.07 19.50 21.27
N TRP A 320 -1.03 19.04 20.66
CA TRP A 320 -2.14 18.40 21.36
C TRP A 320 -1.70 17.11 22.06
N PHE A 321 -0.85 16.30 21.43
CA PHE A 321 -0.29 15.08 22.04
C PHE A 321 0.69 15.41 23.16
N LEU A 322 1.65 16.32 22.93
CA LEU A 322 2.67 16.67 23.92
C LEU A 322 2.07 17.29 25.19
N ARG A 323 1.11 18.21 25.04
CA ARG A 323 0.43 18.85 26.19
C ARG A 323 -0.28 17.82 27.07
N ARG A 324 -0.89 16.79 26.48
CA ARG A 324 -1.55 15.70 27.22
C ARG A 324 -0.57 14.78 27.93
N ILE A 325 0.58 14.48 27.32
CA ILE A 325 1.62 13.66 27.95
C ILE A 325 2.20 14.39 29.17
N LEU A 326 2.45 15.68 29.04
CA LEU A 326 2.98 16.55 30.10
C LEU A 326 1.92 16.97 31.13
N LYS A 327 0.65 16.57 30.95
CA LYS A 327 -0.49 16.95 31.81
C LYS A 327 -0.66 18.47 32.00
N ILE A 328 -0.30 19.25 30.99
CA ILE A 328 -0.39 20.72 31.03
C ILE A 328 -1.85 21.13 30.91
N SER A 329 -2.36 21.87 31.91
CA SER A 329 -3.71 22.41 31.87
C SER A 329 -3.83 23.56 30.86
N TRP A 330 -5.01 23.71 30.26
CA TRP A 330 -5.31 24.87 29.41
C TRP A 330 -5.21 26.21 30.19
N ALA A 331 -5.42 26.17 31.51
CA ALA A 331 -5.32 27.33 32.40
C ALA A 331 -3.88 27.87 32.53
N GLU A 332 -2.86 27.02 32.35
CA GLU A 332 -1.44 27.40 32.51
C GLU A 332 -0.93 28.32 31.40
N ARG A 333 -1.67 28.49 30.29
CA ARG A 333 -1.33 29.35 29.13
C ARG A 333 0.13 29.21 28.66
N THR A 334 0.71 28.02 28.81
CA THR A 334 2.11 27.74 28.47
C THR A 334 2.33 27.88 26.97
N SER A 335 3.41 28.58 26.56
CA SER A 335 3.78 28.75 25.15
C SER A 335 4.13 27.40 24.50
N ASN A 336 3.99 27.30 23.17
CA ASN A 336 4.33 26.07 22.44
C ASN A 336 5.83 25.73 22.52
N GLU A 337 6.69 26.75 22.59
CA GLU A 337 8.15 26.59 22.75
C GLU A 337 8.50 25.99 24.11
N GLU A 338 7.82 26.42 25.17
CA GLU A 338 8.03 25.87 26.51
C GLU A 338 7.54 24.43 26.64
N VAL A 339 6.44 24.07 25.94
CA VAL A 339 5.98 22.67 25.85
C VAL A 339 7.04 21.79 25.19
N LEU A 340 7.66 22.26 24.11
CA LEU A 340 8.73 21.55 23.40
C LEU A 340 9.99 21.41 24.28
N ARG A 341 10.36 22.48 25.00
CA ARG A 341 11.49 22.48 25.93
C ARG A 341 11.29 21.46 27.06
N ARG A 342 10.11 21.42 27.67
CA ARG A 342 9.76 20.45 28.74
C ARG A 342 9.71 19.01 28.24
N ALA A 343 9.30 18.80 26.99
CA ALA A 343 9.31 17.48 26.37
C ALA A 343 10.72 17.03 25.95
N GLY A 344 11.69 17.94 25.86
CA GLY A 344 13.03 17.65 25.32
C GLY A 344 13.03 17.36 23.82
N ILE A 345 12.01 17.83 23.09
CA ILE A 345 11.77 17.49 21.68
C ILE A 345 11.76 18.78 20.86
N LYS A 346 12.40 18.76 19.68
CA LYS A 346 12.28 19.84 18.69
C LYS A 346 11.03 19.62 17.84
N LYS A 347 10.55 20.67 17.19
CA LYS A 347 9.44 20.59 16.23
C LYS A 347 9.82 19.65 15.08
N GLU A 348 9.32 18.43 15.10
CA GLU A 348 9.81 17.33 14.27
C GLU A 348 8.77 16.84 13.26
N ALA A 349 7.48 16.98 13.55
CA ALA A 349 6.43 16.34 12.75
C ALA A 349 6.46 16.72 11.26
N VAL A 350 6.43 18.03 10.96
CA VAL A 350 6.47 18.53 9.57
C VAL A 350 7.82 18.24 8.90
N HIS A 351 8.89 18.28 9.68
CA HIS A 351 10.23 17.98 9.21
C HIS A 351 10.36 16.50 8.77
N ILE A 352 9.85 15.56 9.57
CA ILE A 352 9.80 14.13 9.24
C ILE A 352 8.99 13.89 7.97
N VAL A 353 7.83 14.54 7.81
CA VAL A 353 7.01 14.45 6.58
C VAL A 353 7.83 14.89 5.36
N ARG A 354 8.47 16.07 5.43
CA ARG A 354 9.28 16.60 4.31
C ARG A 354 10.46 15.69 3.99
N LYS A 355 11.17 15.19 5.00
CA LYS A 355 12.28 14.24 4.83
C LYS A 355 11.84 13.00 4.07
N ARG A 356 10.68 12.44 4.42
CA ARG A 356 10.12 11.27 3.74
C ARG A 356 9.68 11.55 2.31
N GLN A 357 9.03 12.69 2.08
CA GLN A 357 8.68 13.12 0.73
C GLN A 357 9.92 13.26 -0.16
N LEU A 358 11.00 13.85 0.35
CA LEU A 358 12.26 13.96 -0.36
C LEU A 358 12.91 12.60 -0.61
N SER A 359 12.98 11.75 0.41
CA SER A 359 13.50 10.39 0.25
C SER A 359 12.71 9.59 -0.78
N PHE A 360 11.39 9.79 -0.85
CA PHE A 360 10.52 9.14 -1.83
C PHE A 360 10.75 9.67 -3.24
N VAL A 361 10.85 10.99 -3.42
CA VAL A 361 11.19 11.61 -4.71
C VAL A 361 12.58 11.16 -5.18
N GLY A 362 13.59 11.20 -4.31
CA GLY A 362 14.94 10.72 -4.62
C GLY A 362 14.94 9.24 -5.01
N HIS A 363 14.19 8.39 -4.30
CA HIS A 363 14.07 6.99 -4.67
C HIS A 363 13.49 6.80 -6.08
N ILE A 364 12.46 7.59 -6.46
CA ILE A 364 11.87 7.52 -7.79
C ILE A 364 12.87 7.94 -8.87
N TYR A 365 13.58 9.05 -8.67
CA TYR A 365 14.50 9.58 -9.69
C TYR A 365 15.76 8.72 -9.84
N ILE A 366 16.28 8.15 -8.75
CA ILE A 366 17.52 7.38 -8.74
C ILE A 366 17.30 5.94 -9.20
N TYR A 367 16.28 5.25 -8.68
CA TYR A 367 16.12 3.80 -8.88
C TYR A 367 15.00 3.41 -9.85
N ARG A 368 14.04 4.30 -10.15
CA ARG A 368 12.83 3.99 -10.93
C ARG A 368 12.73 4.88 -12.17
N LYS A 369 13.74 4.81 -13.03
CA LYS A 369 13.90 5.73 -14.18
C LYS A 369 12.82 5.56 -15.26
N ASP A 370 12.35 4.33 -15.49
CA ASP A 370 11.40 4.01 -16.57
C ASP A 370 9.98 3.70 -16.07
N ASP A 371 9.75 3.85 -14.77
CA ASP A 371 8.50 3.42 -14.13
C ASP A 371 7.37 4.46 -14.22
N LEU A 372 6.13 3.95 -14.13
CA LEU A 372 4.87 4.72 -14.15
C LEU A 372 4.84 5.84 -13.09
N GLU A 373 5.56 5.69 -11.99
CA GLU A 373 5.68 6.67 -10.91
C GLU A 373 6.42 7.94 -11.34
N ARG A 374 7.48 7.82 -12.16
CA ARG A 374 8.18 8.99 -12.71
C ARG A 374 7.26 9.72 -13.66
N LEU A 375 6.60 8.98 -14.55
CA LEU A 375 5.58 9.53 -15.46
C LEU A 375 4.43 10.20 -14.70
N ALA A 376 3.97 9.65 -13.57
CA ALA A 376 2.92 10.27 -12.78
C ALA A 376 3.37 11.59 -12.11
N LEU A 377 4.65 11.71 -11.74
CA LEU A 377 5.22 12.91 -11.11
C LEU A 377 5.59 14.01 -12.12
N THR A 378 6.22 13.64 -13.25
CA THR A 378 6.74 14.59 -14.25
C THR A 378 5.94 14.66 -15.53
N GLY A 379 5.04 13.71 -15.77
CA GLY A 379 4.31 13.60 -17.01
C GLY A 379 3.36 14.76 -17.26
N ARG A 380 3.18 15.06 -18.54
CA ARG A 380 2.23 16.06 -19.02
C ARG A 380 0.93 15.34 -19.37
N VAL A 381 -0.16 15.71 -18.70
CA VAL A 381 -1.49 15.22 -19.07
C VAL A 381 -1.97 16.03 -20.27
N GLN A 382 -2.39 15.36 -21.34
CA GLN A 382 -2.98 16.02 -22.50
C GLN A 382 -4.41 16.50 -22.19
N GLY A 383 -4.62 17.82 -22.16
CA GLY A 383 -5.94 18.46 -21.99
C GLY A 383 -5.87 19.99 -22.04
N LYS A 384 -6.98 20.64 -22.45
CA LYS A 384 -7.15 22.10 -22.44
C LYS A 384 -7.63 22.54 -21.05
N ARG A 385 -7.12 23.68 -20.55
CA ARG A 385 -7.71 24.38 -19.41
C ARG A 385 -8.39 25.60 -19.98
N ASP A 386 -9.70 25.76 -19.74
CA ASP A 386 -10.35 27.05 -19.98
C ASP A 386 -9.77 28.06 -18.99
N ARG A 387 -8.78 28.82 -19.45
CA ARG A 387 -8.34 30.02 -18.76
C ARG A 387 -9.25 31.14 -19.21
N VAL A 388 -10.30 31.40 -18.43
CA VAL A 388 -10.89 32.74 -18.40
C VAL A 388 -9.86 33.63 -17.72
N THR A 389 -8.92 34.16 -18.51
CA THR A 389 -8.13 35.31 -18.14
C THR A 389 -8.16 36.21 -19.36
N PHE A 390 -8.95 37.27 -19.24
CA PHE A 390 -9.27 38.29 -20.26
C PHE A 390 -8.04 38.79 -21.05
N LEU A 391 -6.84 38.66 -20.50
CA LEU A 391 -5.57 39.10 -21.09
C LEU A 391 -4.92 38.11 -22.10
N GLN A 392 -5.50 36.92 -22.34
CA GLN A 392 -4.98 35.97 -23.36
C GLN A 392 -5.81 35.91 -24.65
N SER A 393 -6.89 36.70 -24.79
CA SER A 393 -7.68 36.78 -26.04
C SER A 393 -6.96 37.52 -27.18
N LEU A 394 -5.83 38.19 -26.91
CA LEU A 394 -5.14 39.05 -27.88
C LEU A 394 -3.91 38.44 -28.57
N ASN A 395 -3.43 37.26 -28.17
CA ASN A 395 -2.30 36.61 -28.85
C ASN A 395 -2.68 35.21 -29.34
N GLN A 396 -3.09 35.14 -30.61
CA GLN A 396 -3.25 33.90 -31.35
C GLN A 396 -1.88 33.23 -31.55
N GLY A 397 -1.62 32.20 -30.75
CA GLY A 397 -0.50 31.29 -30.92
C GLY A 397 -0.84 29.95 -30.27
N LYS A 398 -1.48 29.08 -31.03
CA LYS A 398 -1.85 27.72 -30.62
C LYS A 398 -0.60 26.96 -30.16
N ARG A 399 -0.57 26.51 -28.90
CA ARG A 399 0.40 25.51 -28.42
C ARG A 399 -0.35 24.34 -27.78
N ASP A 400 -0.41 23.22 -28.50
CA ASP A 400 -0.89 21.92 -28.01
C ASP A 400 0.18 21.24 -27.14
N SER A 401 0.53 21.88 -26.01
CA SER A 401 1.45 21.29 -25.04
C SER A 401 0.73 21.08 -23.71
N GLY A 402 0.51 19.81 -23.34
CA GLY A 402 0.02 19.45 -21.99
C GLY A 402 0.92 20.06 -20.90
N ARG A 403 0.34 20.46 -19.78
CA ARG A 403 1.07 21.09 -18.66
C ARG A 403 1.42 20.06 -17.58
N GLN A 404 2.64 20.15 -17.05
CA GLN A 404 3.16 19.27 -16.00
C GLN A 404 2.42 19.50 -14.66
N ARG A 405 2.20 18.45 -13.85
CA ARG A 405 1.67 18.60 -12.48
C ARG A 405 2.70 19.35 -11.63
N VAL A 406 2.38 20.59 -11.23
CA VAL A 406 3.35 21.47 -10.55
C VAL A 406 3.13 21.50 -9.03
N THR A 407 1.93 21.24 -8.50
CA THR A 407 1.56 21.63 -7.12
C THR A 407 2.34 20.90 -6.03
N PHE A 408 2.54 19.58 -6.16
CA PHE A 408 3.27 18.77 -5.16
C PHE A 408 4.77 19.09 -5.16
N LEU A 409 5.42 19.01 -6.32
CA LEU A 409 6.85 19.34 -6.48
C LEU A 409 7.13 20.82 -6.17
N HIS A 410 6.18 21.72 -6.43
CA HIS A 410 6.32 23.14 -6.08
C HIS A 410 6.19 23.38 -4.58
N SER A 411 5.22 22.73 -3.91
CA SER A 411 5.10 22.76 -2.44
C SER A 411 6.38 22.24 -1.78
N LEU A 412 6.94 21.14 -2.31
CA LEU A 412 8.22 20.59 -1.87
C LEU A 412 9.39 21.54 -2.11
N ASN A 413 9.54 22.07 -3.32
CA ASN A 413 10.63 22.99 -3.63
C ASN A 413 10.54 24.25 -2.76
N GLN A 414 9.35 24.85 -2.58
CA GLN A 414 9.17 25.99 -1.68
C GLN A 414 9.57 25.66 -0.24
N GLY A 415 9.24 24.46 0.25
CA GLY A 415 9.60 24.02 1.61
C GLY A 415 11.09 23.73 1.80
N VAL A 416 11.82 23.40 0.73
CA VAL A 416 13.24 22.99 0.78
C VAL A 416 14.18 24.15 0.39
N THR A 417 13.75 25.07 -0.47
CA THR A 417 14.62 26.15 -0.97
C THR A 417 14.16 27.54 -0.52
N GLN A 418 13.10 27.64 0.29
CA GLN A 418 12.47 28.91 0.67
C GLN A 418 12.12 29.81 -0.54
N GLY A 419 12.01 29.23 -1.74
CA GLY A 419 11.72 29.95 -2.98
C GLY A 419 12.94 30.45 -3.77
N THR A 420 14.17 30.12 -3.39
CA THR A 420 15.39 30.62 -4.08
C THR A 420 15.79 29.84 -5.33
N ARG A 421 15.43 28.55 -5.47
CA ARG A 421 15.89 27.71 -6.60
C ARG A 421 14.78 27.33 -7.58
N SER A 422 15.16 27.23 -8.86
CA SER A 422 14.23 26.86 -9.93
C SER A 422 13.83 25.38 -9.83
N LYS A 423 12.64 25.02 -10.34
CA LYS A 423 12.13 23.63 -10.33
C LYS A 423 13.07 22.66 -11.06
N THR A 424 13.66 23.09 -12.16
CA THR A 424 14.56 22.29 -12.99
C THR A 424 15.85 21.97 -12.26
N GLU A 425 16.35 22.92 -11.47
CA GLU A 425 17.51 22.74 -10.61
C GLU A 425 17.21 21.77 -9.46
N PHE A 426 16.05 21.91 -8.80
CA PHE A 426 15.60 20.95 -7.78
C PHE A 426 15.51 19.50 -8.30
N LEU A 427 15.05 19.32 -9.54
CA LEU A 427 14.96 17.99 -10.16
C LEU A 427 16.34 17.44 -10.56
N ARG A 428 17.27 18.28 -11.00
CA ARG A 428 18.66 17.88 -11.27
C ARG A 428 19.36 17.40 -10.00
N LEU A 429 19.18 18.11 -8.88
CA LEU A 429 19.73 17.71 -7.58
C LEU A 429 19.12 16.39 -7.06
N ALA A 430 17.89 16.06 -7.49
CA ALA A 430 17.23 14.79 -7.15
C ALA A 430 17.70 13.61 -8.04
N ASP A 431 18.29 13.88 -9.21
CA ASP A 431 18.91 12.87 -10.07
C ASP A 431 20.31 12.45 -9.56
N ASP A 432 21.00 13.30 -8.79
CA ASP A 432 22.30 12.99 -8.18
C ASP A 432 22.14 12.37 -6.77
N ARG A 433 22.84 11.25 -6.52
CA ARG A 433 22.74 10.48 -5.28
C ARG A 433 23.36 11.20 -4.08
N GLU A 434 24.46 11.91 -4.25
CA GLU A 434 25.10 12.64 -3.16
C GLU A 434 24.36 13.93 -2.85
N GLU A 435 23.94 14.66 -3.88
CA GLU A 435 23.16 15.89 -3.70
C GLU A 435 21.77 15.62 -3.11
N CYS A 436 21.10 14.55 -3.53
CA CYS A 436 19.82 14.15 -2.94
C CYS A 436 19.96 13.74 -1.46
N ARG A 437 21.08 13.12 -1.07
CA ARG A 437 21.39 12.82 0.33
C ARG A 437 21.65 14.09 1.13
N LEU A 438 22.42 15.03 0.57
CA LEU A 438 22.71 16.32 1.20
C LEU A 438 21.42 17.14 1.37
N MET A 439 20.53 17.17 0.38
CA MET A 439 19.22 17.83 0.50
C MET A 439 18.35 17.22 1.61
N THR A 440 18.35 15.89 1.73
CA THR A 440 17.59 15.20 2.78
C THR A 440 18.18 15.47 4.17
N ALA A 441 19.51 15.57 4.27
CA ALA A 441 20.22 15.89 5.51
C ALA A 441 20.08 17.36 5.92
N ASP A 442 20.14 18.29 4.96
CA ASP A 442 20.01 19.73 5.19
C ASP A 442 18.62 20.10 5.73
N VAL A 443 17.57 19.43 5.25
CA VAL A 443 16.24 19.59 5.84
C VAL A 443 16.23 19.21 7.33
N CYS A 444 17.08 18.28 7.79
CA CYS A 444 17.20 17.86 9.20
C CYS A 444 17.92 18.86 10.10
N ASN A 445 18.76 19.71 9.53
CA ASN A 445 19.57 20.67 10.28
C ASN A 445 18.96 22.07 10.37
N ARG A 446 17.85 22.31 9.66
CA ARG A 446 17.22 23.64 9.63
C ARG A 446 16.30 23.84 10.83
N PRO A 447 16.51 24.89 11.64
CA PRO A 447 15.55 25.25 12.67
C PRO A 447 14.20 25.55 12.00
N GLY A 448 13.14 24.94 12.52
CA GLY A 448 11.80 25.07 11.99
C GLY A 448 11.27 26.48 12.22
N ASN A 449 11.35 27.33 11.20
CA ASN A 449 10.64 28.61 11.16
C ASN A 449 9.13 28.39 11.02
#